data_AF-A0A662C322-F1
#
_entry.id   AF-A0A662C322-F1
#
_cell.length_a   1.000
_cell.length_b   1.000
_cell.length_c   1.000
_cell.angle_alpha   90.00
_cell.angle_beta   90.00
_cell.angle_gamma   90.00
#
_symmetry.space_group_name_H-M   'P 1'
#
loop_
_entity.id
_entity.type
_entity.pdbx_description
1 polymer ?
#
loop_
_entity_poly.entity_id
_entity_poly.type
_entity_poly.pdbx_seq_one_letter_code
_entity_poly.pdbx_strand_id
1 'polypeptide(L)'
;MNYYFILILFLFVPQLNAQELARFVVLVDQERINAQVSVPLNGLNYNTDKLISVLYEITAEGEKEIPSQIETSHSARLWFILAGISEKNSSREFVLKREENSSKLSKTSGIILKKDSKDLRLVFNEMPILNYRYAITYPPKGIDTLYKRSGFIHPLWSPGGELLSRIQPPDHYHHYGIWGPWTKTHINKREVDFWNLVKGQGTVKFAGFLSEVEGNIYSGFQVLQQHIDYGATGKDHIAMNEILDIRAWNINAEQKVWVIDYTSSINSPLKNGIMLDAYRYGGGIGFRATEKWHKDNCTVLTSDN
;
A
#
# COMPACT_ATOMS: atom_id res chain seq x y z
N MET A 1 54.10 -53.04 28.51
CA MET A 1 53.73 -52.76 27.11
C MET A 1 52.39 -52.04 27.15
N ASN A 2 52.41 -50.72 27.24
CA ASN A 2 51.18 -49.92 27.34
C ASN A 2 50.77 -49.50 25.93
N TYR A 3 49.66 -50.05 25.45
CA TYR A 3 49.05 -49.64 24.20
C TYR A 3 48.19 -48.40 24.45
N TYR A 4 48.58 -47.27 23.87
CA TYR A 4 47.72 -46.09 23.80
C TYR A 4 46.79 -46.22 22.58
N PHE A 5 45.49 -46.32 22.84
CA PHE A 5 44.46 -46.22 21.81
C PHE A 5 44.14 -44.73 21.59
N ILE A 6 44.48 -44.20 20.42
CA ILE A 6 44.05 -42.86 20.00
C ILE A 6 42.69 -43.02 19.30
N LEU A 7 41.62 -42.58 19.96
CA LEU A 7 40.29 -42.51 19.38
C LEU A 7 40.17 -41.17 18.64
N ILE A 8 40.26 -41.19 17.31
CA ILE A 8 39.97 -40.01 16.47
C ILE A 8 38.45 -39.96 16.24
N LEU A 9 37.77 -39.08 16.98
CA LEU A 9 36.36 -38.82 16.82
C LEU A 9 36.16 -37.81 15.66
N PHE A 10 35.77 -38.29 14.48
CA PHE A 10 35.31 -37.41 13.41
C PHE A 10 33.90 -36.93 13.75
N LEU A 11 33.81 -35.73 14.33
CA LEU A 11 32.55 -34.99 14.43
C LEU A 11 32.15 -34.53 13.03
N PHE A 12 31.33 -35.34 12.35
CA PHE A 12 30.55 -34.87 11.22
C PHE A 12 29.52 -33.87 11.76
N VAL A 13 29.86 -32.59 11.70
CA VAL A 13 28.86 -31.53 11.83
C VAL A 13 28.12 -31.49 10.50
N PRO A 14 26.84 -31.88 10.42
CA PRO A 14 26.07 -31.62 9.22
C PRO A 14 26.03 -30.10 9.04
N GLN A 15 26.72 -29.57 8.02
CA GLN A 15 26.44 -28.23 7.56
C GLN A 15 25.01 -28.27 7.01
N LEU A 16 24.06 -27.73 7.77
CA LEU A 16 22.75 -27.39 7.24
C LEU A 16 22.97 -26.34 6.15
N ASN A 17 23.04 -26.79 4.91
CA ASN A 17 23.09 -25.90 3.78
C ASN A 17 21.70 -25.25 3.62
N ALA A 18 21.65 -23.92 3.70
CA ALA A 18 20.48 -23.15 3.31
C ALA A 18 20.05 -23.58 1.90
N GLN A 19 18.77 -23.92 1.73
CA GLN A 19 18.28 -24.40 0.43
C GLN A 19 18.06 -23.21 -0.50
N GLU A 20 18.83 -23.12 -1.59
CA GLU A 20 18.56 -22.16 -2.67
C GLU A 20 17.21 -22.46 -3.32
N LEU A 21 16.34 -21.45 -3.36
CA LEU A 21 15.01 -21.53 -3.98
C LEU A 21 15.01 -20.99 -5.40
N ALA A 22 15.68 -19.85 -5.58
CA ALA A 22 15.73 -19.16 -6.84
C ALA A 22 16.96 -18.28 -6.88
N ARG A 23 17.53 -18.16 -8.07
CA ARG A 23 18.57 -17.18 -8.41
C ARG A 23 18.11 -16.41 -9.63
N PHE A 24 18.25 -15.10 -9.58
CA PHE A 24 17.76 -14.23 -10.63
C PHE A 24 18.59 -12.95 -10.73
N VAL A 25 18.49 -12.31 -11.88
CA VAL A 25 19.17 -11.06 -12.18
C VAL A 25 18.11 -9.99 -12.45
N VAL A 26 18.26 -8.84 -11.81
CA VAL A 26 17.49 -7.63 -12.13
C VAL A 26 18.30 -6.79 -13.10
N LEU A 27 17.77 -6.60 -14.31
CA LEU A 27 18.35 -5.72 -15.33
C LEU A 27 17.80 -4.30 -15.14
N VAL A 28 18.67 -3.30 -15.24
CA VAL A 28 18.35 -1.89 -14.99
C VAL A 28 18.35 -1.15 -16.32
N ASP A 29 17.17 -0.83 -16.86
CA ASP A 29 16.99 -0.20 -18.17
C ASP A 29 17.16 1.33 -18.16
N GLN A 30 16.94 1.93 -17.00
CA GLN A 30 17.10 3.35 -16.70
C GLN A 30 17.66 3.48 -15.29
N GLU A 31 18.41 4.56 -15.03
CA GLU A 31 18.92 4.81 -13.69
C GLU A 31 17.76 4.87 -12.68
N ARG A 32 17.91 4.17 -11.56
CA ARG A 32 16.95 4.20 -10.45
C ARG A 32 17.66 4.43 -9.14
N ILE A 33 16.97 5.05 -8.19
CA ILE A 33 17.43 5.24 -6.82
C ILE A 33 16.44 4.57 -5.88
N ASN A 34 16.90 3.63 -5.05
CA ASN A 34 16.06 2.93 -4.06
C ASN A 34 14.77 2.33 -4.67
N ALA A 35 14.91 1.61 -5.79
CA ALA A 35 13.77 1.15 -6.57
C ALA A 35 13.03 -0.02 -5.91
N GLN A 36 11.70 0.03 -5.86
CA GLN A 36 10.89 -1.15 -5.55
C GLN A 36 11.02 -2.19 -6.65
N VAL A 37 11.25 -3.44 -6.27
CA VAL A 37 11.24 -4.58 -7.18
C VAL A 37 10.27 -5.63 -6.65
N SER A 38 9.51 -6.23 -7.57
CA SER A 38 8.81 -7.47 -7.29
C SER A 38 9.15 -8.58 -8.26
N VAL A 39 9.27 -9.78 -7.71
CA VAL A 39 9.47 -11.02 -8.46
C VAL A 39 8.30 -11.96 -8.15
N PRO A 40 7.60 -12.51 -9.17
CA PRO A 40 6.57 -13.50 -8.94
C PRO A 40 7.19 -14.79 -8.37
N LEU A 41 6.55 -15.39 -7.37
CA LEU A 41 6.98 -16.64 -6.75
C LEU A 41 6.22 -17.86 -7.30
N ASN A 42 5.63 -17.73 -8.49
CA ASN A 42 4.85 -18.79 -9.14
C ASN A 42 5.71 -20.05 -9.32
N GLY A 43 5.23 -21.19 -8.84
CA GLY A 43 5.93 -22.48 -8.95
C GLY A 43 7.08 -22.67 -7.94
N LEU A 44 7.37 -21.69 -7.08
CA LEU A 44 8.31 -21.85 -5.99
C LEU A 44 7.59 -22.30 -4.71
N ASN A 45 8.19 -23.23 -3.98
CA ASN A 45 7.70 -23.61 -2.67
C ASN A 45 8.28 -22.63 -1.64
N TYR A 46 7.55 -21.58 -1.29
CA TYR A 46 7.99 -20.54 -0.34
C TYR A 46 7.35 -20.71 1.05
N ASN A 47 6.95 -21.93 1.44
CA ASN A 47 6.24 -22.24 2.68
C ASN A 47 6.79 -21.44 3.90
N THR A 48 5.90 -20.69 4.55
CA THR A 48 6.20 -19.75 5.64
C THR A 48 6.10 -20.34 7.05
N ASP A 49 5.75 -21.62 7.19
CA ASP A 49 5.35 -22.23 8.47
C ASP A 49 6.54 -22.67 9.34
N LYS A 50 7.69 -23.00 8.74
CA LYS A 50 8.86 -23.55 9.46
C LYS A 50 10.20 -22.95 9.06
N LEU A 51 10.31 -22.45 7.83
CA LEU A 51 11.51 -21.85 7.27
C LEU A 51 11.17 -20.42 6.85
N ILE A 52 12.13 -19.51 7.02
CA ILE A 52 12.01 -18.14 6.53
C ILE A 52 12.67 -18.07 5.15
N SER A 53 12.06 -17.30 4.25
CA SER A 53 12.68 -16.97 2.97
C SER A 53 13.57 -15.74 3.18
N VAL A 54 14.86 -15.88 2.89
CA VAL A 54 15.86 -14.82 3.05
C VAL A 54 16.43 -14.48 1.69
N LEU A 55 16.49 -13.19 1.36
CA LEU A 55 16.99 -12.71 0.10
C LEU A 55 18.42 -12.18 0.29
N TYR A 56 19.32 -12.62 -0.58
CA TYR A 56 20.69 -12.14 -0.64
C TYR A 56 20.95 -11.47 -1.97
N GLU A 57 21.66 -10.35 -1.94
CA GLU A 57 22.33 -9.79 -3.09
C GLU A 57 23.73 -10.40 -3.22
N ILE A 58 24.12 -10.76 -4.43
CA ILE A 58 25.48 -11.23 -4.73
C ILE A 58 26.38 -10.03 -5.00
N THR A 59 27.34 -9.77 -4.11
CA THR A 59 28.35 -8.70 -4.25
C THR A 59 29.75 -9.29 -4.45
N ALA A 60 30.75 -8.43 -4.68
CA ALA A 60 32.15 -8.86 -4.79
C ALA A 60 32.68 -9.50 -3.51
N GLU A 61 32.13 -9.13 -2.35
CA GLU A 61 32.46 -9.66 -1.03
C GLU A 61 31.68 -10.93 -0.68
N GLY A 62 30.74 -11.37 -1.53
CA GLY A 62 29.90 -12.55 -1.33
C GLY A 62 28.42 -12.22 -1.21
N GLU A 63 27.68 -13.07 -0.49
CA GLU A 63 26.24 -12.91 -0.30
C GLU A 63 25.95 -11.91 0.82
N LYS A 64 25.24 -10.84 0.47
CA LYS A 64 24.78 -9.82 1.41
C LYS A 64 23.28 -9.98 1.62
N GLU A 65 22.88 -10.32 2.85
CA GLU A 65 21.46 -10.36 3.22
C GLU A 65 20.82 -8.98 3.03
N ILE A 66 19.67 -8.94 2.36
CA ILE A 66 18.88 -7.73 2.17
C ILE A 66 17.44 -7.93 2.68
N PRO A 67 16.81 -6.86 3.19
CA PRO A 67 15.40 -6.93 3.54
C PRO A 67 14.55 -7.37 2.34
N SER A 68 13.57 -8.23 2.59
CA SER A 68 12.56 -8.62 1.62
C SER A 68 11.25 -8.98 2.32
N GLN A 69 10.17 -9.03 1.55
CA GLN A 69 8.83 -9.29 2.08
C GLN A 69 8.02 -10.10 1.06
N ILE A 70 7.38 -11.17 1.52
CA ILE A 70 6.51 -11.98 0.68
C ILE A 70 5.08 -11.49 0.83
N GLU A 71 4.46 -11.13 -0.30
CA GLU A 71 3.02 -10.95 -0.42
C GLU A 71 2.40 -12.28 -0.84
N THR A 72 1.46 -12.82 -0.08
CA THR A 72 0.82 -14.13 -0.30
C THR A 72 -0.60 -14.04 -0.87
N SER A 73 -0.99 -12.88 -1.41
CA SER A 73 -2.31 -12.62 -1.96
C SER A 73 -2.56 -13.38 -3.29
N HIS A 74 -3.38 -12.85 -4.20
CA HIS A 74 -3.84 -13.52 -5.44
C HIS A 74 -2.72 -14.16 -6.27
N SER A 75 -1.55 -13.53 -6.33
CA SER A 75 -0.32 -14.11 -6.87
C SER A 75 0.81 -13.82 -5.89
N ALA A 76 1.51 -14.84 -5.42
CA ALA A 76 2.58 -14.62 -4.47
C ALA A 76 3.75 -13.86 -5.11
N ARG A 77 4.24 -12.82 -4.43
CA ARG A 77 5.34 -11.98 -4.89
C ARG A 77 6.36 -11.77 -3.79
N LEU A 78 7.63 -11.79 -4.15
CA LEU A 78 8.72 -11.28 -3.33
C LEU A 78 8.91 -9.81 -3.64
N TRP A 79 8.88 -8.97 -2.61
CA TRP A 79 9.16 -7.54 -2.67
C TRP A 79 10.49 -7.23 -1.98
N PHE A 80 11.27 -6.34 -2.56
CA PHE A 80 12.50 -5.79 -1.95
C PHE A 80 12.84 -4.44 -2.59
N ILE A 81 13.80 -3.73 -2.00
CA ILE A 81 14.29 -2.44 -2.50
C ILE A 81 15.71 -2.60 -3.05
N LEU A 82 15.94 -2.14 -4.27
CA LEU A 82 17.28 -1.91 -4.82
C LEU A 82 17.90 -0.68 -4.16
N ALA A 83 18.40 -0.85 -2.93
CA ALA A 83 19.01 0.22 -2.18
C ALA A 83 20.19 0.84 -2.93
N GLY A 84 20.31 2.17 -2.85
CA GLY A 84 21.34 2.95 -3.54
C GLY A 84 20.98 3.30 -4.98
N ILE A 85 22.00 3.75 -5.73
CA ILE A 85 21.89 4.06 -7.16
C ILE A 85 22.09 2.75 -7.94
N SER A 86 21.16 2.45 -8.83
CA SER A 86 21.29 1.40 -9.83
C SER A 86 21.43 2.08 -11.18
N GLU A 87 22.64 2.04 -11.76
CA GLU A 87 22.96 2.75 -13.00
C GLU A 87 22.23 2.17 -14.22
N LYS A 88 21.98 3.00 -15.22
CA LYS A 88 21.42 2.55 -16.49
C LYS A 88 22.31 1.48 -17.14
N ASN A 89 21.70 0.42 -17.66
CA ASN A 89 22.33 -0.75 -18.27
C ASN A 89 23.19 -1.58 -17.31
N SER A 90 23.00 -1.43 -16.00
CA SER A 90 23.60 -2.31 -15.00
C SER A 90 22.71 -3.53 -14.71
N SER A 91 23.25 -4.47 -13.95
CA SER A 91 22.52 -5.64 -13.46
C SER A 91 22.90 -5.94 -12.02
N ARG A 92 21.94 -6.45 -11.23
CA ARG A 92 22.18 -6.92 -9.86
C ARG A 92 21.68 -8.34 -9.71
N GLU A 93 22.49 -9.22 -9.14
CA GLU A 93 22.19 -10.64 -8.98
C GLU A 93 21.72 -10.94 -7.56
N PHE A 94 20.72 -11.81 -7.44
CA PHE A 94 20.11 -12.17 -6.18
C PHE A 94 19.90 -13.67 -6.06
N VAL A 95 19.95 -14.16 -4.83
CA VAL A 95 19.59 -15.52 -4.47
C VAL A 95 18.60 -15.52 -3.31
N LEU A 96 17.47 -16.20 -3.50
CA LEU A 96 16.48 -16.45 -2.47
C LEU A 96 16.77 -17.82 -1.85
N LYS A 97 16.92 -17.86 -0.52
CA LYS A 97 17.21 -19.09 0.23
C LYS A 97 16.15 -19.36 1.29
N ARG A 98 15.98 -20.62 1.65
CA ARG A 98 15.27 -21.00 2.88
C ARG A 98 16.25 -21.27 3.99
N GLU A 99 15.96 -20.66 5.14
CA GLU A 99 16.75 -20.82 6.35
C GLU A 99 15.85 -21.20 7.52
N GLU A 100 16.40 -21.96 8.47
CA GLU A 100 15.71 -22.17 9.75
C GLU A 100 15.55 -20.81 10.44
N ASN A 101 14.41 -20.63 11.10
CA ASN A 101 14.10 -19.42 11.84
C ASN A 101 15.03 -19.31 13.06
N SER A 102 16.30 -18.95 12.83
CA SER A 102 17.18 -18.50 13.88
C SER A 102 16.57 -17.20 14.39
N SER A 103 16.32 -17.13 15.69
CA SER A 103 15.55 -16.10 16.38
C SER A 103 16.19 -14.69 16.35
N LYS A 104 16.71 -14.24 15.21
CA LYS A 104 16.93 -12.83 14.91
C LYS A 104 15.57 -12.23 14.61
N LEU A 105 14.81 -11.95 15.67
CA LEU A 105 13.76 -10.94 15.66
C LEU A 105 14.41 -9.62 15.25
N SER A 106 14.53 -9.41 13.94
CA SER A 106 14.81 -8.10 13.38
C SER A 106 13.68 -7.21 13.89
N LYS A 107 13.99 -6.32 14.85
CA LYS A 107 13.09 -5.26 15.25
C LYS A 107 12.69 -4.56 13.97
N THR A 108 11.41 -4.63 13.62
CA THR A 108 10.82 -3.92 12.49
C THR A 108 11.12 -2.44 12.67
N SER A 109 12.15 -1.94 11.98
CA SER A 109 12.52 -0.53 11.93
C SER A 109 11.66 0.25 10.93
N GLY A 110 10.61 -0.39 10.41
CA GLY A 110 9.79 0.10 9.33
C GLY A 110 8.55 0.86 9.79
N ILE A 111 7.63 0.99 8.84
CA ILE A 111 6.35 1.66 9.01
C ILE A 111 5.42 0.75 9.83
N ILE A 112 4.70 1.30 10.79
CA ILE A 112 3.73 0.57 11.62
C ILE A 112 2.32 1.12 11.46
N LEU A 113 1.34 0.28 11.77
CA LEU A 113 -0.09 0.58 11.78
C LEU A 113 -0.54 0.91 13.21
N LYS A 114 -1.10 2.11 13.40
CA LYS A 114 -1.76 2.51 14.65
C LYS A 114 -3.24 2.72 14.39
N LYS A 115 -4.10 1.97 15.08
CA LYS A 115 -5.56 2.01 14.89
C LYS A 115 -6.25 2.52 16.16
N ASP A 116 -7.14 3.50 16.00
CA ASP A 116 -8.08 3.92 17.05
C ASP A 116 -9.51 3.75 16.56
N SER A 117 -10.53 4.31 17.22
CA SER A 117 -11.95 4.18 16.85
C SER A 117 -12.39 4.97 15.61
N LYS A 118 -11.51 5.83 15.05
CA LYS A 118 -11.78 6.73 13.93
C LYS A 118 -10.91 6.45 12.72
N ASP A 119 -9.64 6.21 12.97
CA ASP A 119 -8.57 6.21 11.97
C ASP A 119 -7.70 4.95 12.07
N LEU A 120 -7.22 4.48 10.91
CA LEU A 120 -6.04 3.63 10.81
C LEU A 120 -4.90 4.49 10.27
N ARG A 121 -3.78 4.55 11.00
CA ARG A 121 -2.63 5.42 10.70
C ARG A 121 -1.40 4.60 10.34
N LEU A 122 -0.71 5.01 9.27
CA LEU A 122 0.65 4.56 8.97
C LEU A 122 1.65 5.52 9.62
N VAL A 123 2.63 4.99 10.36
CA VAL A 123 3.60 5.76 11.15
C VAL A 123 5.01 5.24 10.89
N PHE A 124 5.96 6.13 10.60
CA PHE A 124 7.39 5.82 10.50
C PHE A 124 8.14 6.53 11.63
N ASN A 125 8.83 5.79 12.51
CA ASN A 125 9.59 6.38 13.63
C ASN A 125 8.79 7.45 14.42
N GLU A 126 7.56 7.10 14.82
CA GLU A 126 6.59 8.01 15.48
C GLU A 126 6.07 9.19 14.62
N MET A 127 6.62 9.42 13.42
CA MET A 127 6.13 10.42 12.48
C MET A 127 4.95 9.86 11.67
N PRO A 128 3.80 10.56 11.62
CA PRO A 128 2.66 10.09 10.86
C PRO A 128 2.90 10.26 9.35
N ILE A 129 2.52 9.26 8.55
CA ILE A 129 2.53 9.34 7.09
C ILE A 129 1.15 9.74 6.60
N LEU A 130 0.13 8.97 6.96
CA LEU A 130 -1.27 9.20 6.58
C LEU A 130 -2.24 8.54 7.57
N ASN A 131 -3.48 9.06 7.61
CA ASN A 131 -4.62 8.40 8.25
C ASN A 131 -5.64 7.99 7.19
N TYR A 132 -6.13 6.77 7.28
CA TYR A 132 -7.38 6.35 6.66
C TYR A 132 -8.54 6.51 7.64
N ARG A 133 -9.45 7.42 7.31
CA ARG A 133 -10.66 7.73 8.09
C ARG A 133 -11.76 6.73 7.75
N TYR A 134 -11.98 5.78 8.65
CA TYR A 134 -13.00 4.75 8.47
C TYR A 134 -14.29 5.07 9.26
N ALA A 135 -14.21 5.86 10.34
CA ALA A 135 -15.40 6.40 10.99
C ALA A 135 -16.06 7.52 10.19
N ILE A 136 -17.36 7.71 10.41
CA ILE A 136 -18.13 8.80 9.80
C ILE A 136 -17.60 10.14 10.29
N THR A 137 -17.20 10.99 9.35
CA THR A 137 -16.88 12.40 9.61
C THR A 137 -18.08 13.26 9.27
N TYR A 138 -18.57 14.01 10.25
CA TYR A 138 -19.65 14.99 10.06
C TYR A 138 -19.08 16.32 9.55
N PRO A 139 -19.86 17.07 8.75
CA PRO A 139 -19.46 18.40 8.33
C PRO A 139 -19.45 19.40 9.49
N PRO A 140 -18.84 20.59 9.30
CA PRO A 140 -18.86 21.65 10.30
C PRO A 140 -20.27 22.01 10.75
N LYS A 141 -20.39 22.54 11.98
CA LYS A 141 -21.68 22.94 12.55
C LYS A 141 -22.39 23.93 11.63
N GLY A 142 -23.67 23.69 11.36
CA GLY A 142 -24.49 24.53 10.47
C GLY A 142 -24.47 24.11 9.00
N ILE A 143 -23.62 23.14 8.63
CA ILE A 143 -23.59 22.55 7.28
C ILE A 143 -24.43 21.28 7.25
N ASP A 144 -25.12 21.07 6.12
CA ASP A 144 -26.02 19.94 5.92
C ASP A 144 -25.33 18.59 6.17
N THR A 145 -25.92 17.75 7.02
CA THR A 145 -25.41 16.42 7.37
C THR A 145 -25.28 15.46 6.19
N LEU A 146 -25.84 15.79 5.02
CA LEU A 146 -25.59 15.07 3.76
C LEU A 146 -24.09 15.00 3.42
N TYR A 147 -23.29 15.98 3.83
CA TYR A 147 -21.83 15.97 3.68
C TYR A 147 -21.11 15.08 4.72
N LYS A 148 -21.79 14.12 5.36
CA LYS A 148 -21.11 13.13 6.19
C LYS A 148 -20.56 12.00 5.31
N ARG A 149 -19.33 11.57 5.58
CA ARG A 149 -18.68 10.50 4.81
C ARG A 149 -17.64 9.75 5.65
N SER A 150 -17.35 8.51 5.27
CA SER A 150 -16.15 7.78 5.66
C SER A 150 -15.45 7.22 4.43
N GLY A 151 -14.30 6.59 4.60
CA GLY A 151 -13.57 5.98 3.49
C GLY A 151 -12.80 7.00 2.66
N PHE A 152 -11.85 7.67 3.29
CA PHE A 152 -10.93 8.61 2.64
C PHE A 152 -9.62 8.70 3.45
N ILE A 153 -8.57 9.20 2.81
CA ILE A 153 -7.30 9.46 3.47
C ILE A 153 -7.26 10.94 3.87
N HIS A 154 -7.20 11.20 5.17
CA HIS A 154 -6.86 12.49 5.74
C HIS A 154 -6.61 12.33 7.25
N PRO A 155 -5.54 12.93 7.79
CA PRO A 155 -4.49 13.67 7.08
C PRO A 155 -3.52 12.86 6.22
N LEU A 156 -2.74 13.58 5.41
CA LEU A 156 -1.50 13.14 4.75
C LEU A 156 -0.42 14.15 5.17
N TRP A 157 0.76 13.68 5.57
CA TRP A 157 1.86 14.54 6.01
C TRP A 157 3.06 14.43 5.08
N SER A 158 3.87 15.50 4.99
CA SER A 158 5.19 15.44 4.37
C SER A 158 6.19 14.73 5.30
N PRO A 159 7.37 14.33 4.81
CA PRO A 159 8.44 13.81 5.66
C PRO A 159 8.88 14.77 6.77
N GLY A 160 8.77 16.08 6.52
CA GLY A 160 9.01 17.13 7.52
C GLY A 160 7.84 17.38 8.48
N GLY A 161 6.73 16.65 8.36
CA GLY A 161 5.56 16.79 9.23
C GLY A 161 4.53 17.84 8.81
N GLU A 162 4.68 18.48 7.64
CA GLU A 162 3.69 19.45 7.15
C GLU A 162 2.41 18.75 6.69
N LEU A 163 1.26 19.32 7.03
CA LEU A 163 -0.03 18.83 6.57
C LEU A 163 -0.25 19.12 5.09
N LEU A 164 -0.41 18.07 4.27
CA LEU A 164 -0.52 18.17 2.81
C LEU A 164 -1.95 18.11 2.28
N SER A 165 -2.90 17.58 3.05
CA SER A 165 -4.31 17.44 2.64
C SER A 165 -5.25 18.22 3.55
N ARG A 166 -6.43 18.57 3.02
CA ARG A 166 -7.54 19.14 3.81
C ARG A 166 -8.88 18.53 3.41
N ILE A 167 -9.85 18.61 4.31
CA ILE A 167 -11.23 18.19 4.07
C ILE A 167 -12.20 19.36 4.25
N GLN A 168 -13.38 19.24 3.63
CA GLN A 168 -14.54 20.10 3.86
C GLN A 168 -14.26 21.61 3.90
N PRO A 169 -13.47 22.15 2.95
CA PRO A 169 -13.21 23.59 2.88
C PRO A 169 -14.52 24.35 2.59
N PRO A 170 -14.64 25.63 2.99
CA PRO A 170 -15.88 26.39 2.89
C PRO A 170 -16.46 26.53 1.47
N ASP A 171 -15.61 26.44 0.45
CA ASP A 171 -16.00 26.50 -0.96
C ASP A 171 -16.55 25.16 -1.49
N HIS A 172 -16.16 24.03 -0.89
CA HIS A 172 -16.48 22.68 -1.38
C HIS A 172 -16.53 21.63 -0.25
N TYR A 173 -17.62 21.59 0.53
CA TYR A 173 -17.78 20.67 1.66
C TYR A 173 -17.76 19.16 1.32
N HIS A 174 -17.86 18.79 0.04
CA HIS A 174 -17.78 17.41 -0.44
C HIS A 174 -16.35 16.93 -0.78
N HIS A 175 -15.32 17.74 -0.50
CA HIS A 175 -13.91 17.34 -0.69
C HIS A 175 -13.34 16.66 0.56
N TYR A 176 -12.60 15.55 0.40
CA TYR A 176 -12.09 14.73 1.51
C TYR A 176 -10.65 14.25 1.31
N GLY A 177 -9.66 15.13 1.44
CA GLY A 177 -8.25 14.71 1.47
C GLY A 177 -7.83 13.96 0.22
N ILE A 178 -7.62 12.64 0.30
CA ILE A 178 -7.53 11.75 -0.88
C ILE A 178 -8.68 10.75 -0.88
N TRP A 179 -9.44 10.69 -1.97
CA TRP A 179 -10.64 9.86 -2.11
C TRP A 179 -10.95 9.55 -3.59
N GLY A 180 -11.89 8.64 -3.86
CA GLY A 180 -12.44 8.44 -5.21
C GLY A 180 -13.67 9.33 -5.49
N PRO A 181 -13.58 10.38 -6.34
CA PRO A 181 -14.69 11.28 -6.68
C PRO A 181 -15.53 10.72 -7.85
N TRP A 182 -16.17 9.57 -7.66
CA TRP A 182 -17.05 9.01 -8.69
C TRP A 182 -18.37 9.81 -8.81
N THR A 183 -18.34 10.81 -9.68
CA THR A 183 -19.51 11.58 -10.16
C THR A 183 -19.85 11.15 -11.60
N LYS A 184 -20.99 11.61 -12.13
CA LYS A 184 -21.46 11.29 -13.48
C LYS A 184 -21.39 9.80 -13.76
N THR A 185 -22.14 9.05 -12.95
CA THR A 185 -22.32 7.61 -13.16
C THR A 185 -23.78 7.32 -13.49
N HIS A 186 -24.06 6.22 -14.17
CA HIS A 186 -25.42 5.83 -14.51
C HIS A 186 -25.72 4.39 -14.10
N ILE A 187 -26.83 4.23 -13.38
CA ILE A 187 -27.46 2.93 -13.13
C ILE A 187 -28.67 2.85 -14.05
N ASN A 188 -28.56 2.01 -15.08
CA ASN A 188 -29.48 2.03 -16.22
C ASN A 188 -29.52 3.42 -16.87
N LYS A 189 -30.66 4.13 -16.81
CA LYS A 189 -30.84 5.47 -17.39
C LYS A 189 -30.79 6.61 -16.36
N ARG A 190 -30.55 6.31 -15.08
CA ARG A 190 -30.56 7.31 -14.01
C ARG A 190 -29.13 7.70 -13.62
N GLU A 191 -28.86 9.00 -13.61
CA GLU A 191 -27.63 9.56 -13.05
C GLU A 191 -27.59 9.29 -11.53
N VAL A 192 -26.46 8.79 -11.06
CA VAL A 192 -26.10 8.68 -9.65
C VAL A 192 -24.76 9.36 -9.45
N ASP A 193 -24.65 10.14 -8.38
CA ASP A 193 -23.44 10.86 -8.01
C ASP A 193 -23.04 10.46 -6.58
N PHE A 194 -21.90 9.77 -6.45
CA PHE A 194 -21.37 9.34 -5.15
C PHE A 194 -20.44 10.39 -4.51
N TRP A 195 -20.22 11.51 -5.20
CA TRP A 195 -19.29 12.55 -4.76
C TRP A 195 -19.96 13.87 -4.42
N ASN A 196 -20.87 14.39 -5.28
CA ASN A 196 -21.61 15.62 -4.99
C ASN A 196 -22.74 15.34 -3.99
N LEU A 197 -22.37 15.11 -2.72
CA LEU A 197 -23.25 14.61 -1.65
C LEU A 197 -24.51 15.46 -1.43
N VAL A 198 -24.46 16.74 -1.75
CA VAL A 198 -25.61 17.65 -1.67
C VAL A 198 -26.77 17.25 -2.60
N LYS A 199 -26.49 16.52 -3.68
CA LYS A 199 -27.55 15.99 -4.56
C LYS A 199 -28.36 14.88 -3.90
N GLY A 200 -27.87 14.29 -2.80
CA GLY A 200 -28.57 13.20 -2.10
C GLY A 200 -28.79 11.95 -2.96
N GLN A 201 -27.97 11.72 -3.99
CA GLN A 201 -28.11 10.59 -4.91
C GLN A 201 -27.36 9.34 -4.43
N GLY A 202 -26.21 9.53 -3.79
CA GLY A 202 -25.42 8.45 -3.24
C GLY A 202 -24.32 8.93 -2.30
N THR A 203 -23.56 7.98 -1.78
CA THR A 203 -22.38 8.23 -0.94
C THR A 203 -21.37 7.09 -1.06
N VAL A 204 -20.21 7.26 -0.45
CA VAL A 204 -19.25 6.19 -0.21
C VAL A 204 -19.12 5.97 1.29
N LYS A 205 -19.11 4.71 1.72
CA LYS A 205 -18.88 4.35 3.12
C LYS A 205 -17.82 3.25 3.23
N PHE A 206 -17.04 3.31 4.30
CA PHE A 206 -16.26 2.18 4.76
C PHE A 206 -17.18 1.00 5.13
N ALA A 207 -16.82 -0.21 4.70
CA ALA A 207 -17.57 -1.43 4.96
C ALA A 207 -16.76 -2.51 5.71
N GLY A 208 -15.42 -2.42 5.74
CA GLY A 208 -14.59 -3.34 6.53
C GLY A 208 -13.11 -3.30 6.15
N PHE A 209 -12.26 -3.78 7.07
CA PHE A 209 -10.86 -4.09 6.75
C PHE A 209 -10.79 -5.51 6.16
N LEU A 210 -9.99 -5.67 5.12
CA LEU A 210 -9.74 -6.96 4.45
C LEU A 210 -8.39 -7.54 4.84
N SER A 211 -7.36 -6.69 4.98
CA SER A 211 -6.03 -7.08 5.44
C SER A 211 -5.29 -5.89 6.03
N GLU A 212 -4.35 -6.19 6.93
CA GLU A 212 -3.42 -5.24 7.56
C GLU A 212 -2.05 -5.93 7.56
N VAL A 213 -1.01 -5.25 7.08
CA VAL A 213 0.34 -5.81 6.90
C VAL A 213 1.37 -4.83 7.45
N GLU A 214 2.23 -5.31 8.34
CA GLU A 214 3.44 -4.62 8.79
C GLU A 214 4.66 -5.40 8.34
N GLY A 215 5.63 -4.72 7.73
CA GLY A 215 6.84 -5.39 7.28
C GLY A 215 8.00 -4.44 7.00
N ASN A 216 9.16 -5.05 6.74
CA ASN A 216 10.41 -4.30 6.58
C ASN A 216 10.50 -3.56 5.23
N ILE A 217 9.75 -4.00 4.22
CA ILE A 217 9.74 -3.38 2.88
C ILE A 217 8.57 -2.43 2.72
N TYR A 218 7.38 -2.84 3.14
CA TYR A 218 6.21 -1.98 3.15
C TYR A 218 5.27 -2.37 4.28
N SER A 219 4.47 -1.40 4.69
CA SER A 219 3.32 -1.63 5.55
C SER A 219 2.09 -0.99 4.90
N GLY A 220 0.93 -1.58 5.13
CA GLY A 220 -0.26 -1.21 4.40
C GLY A 220 -1.51 -1.93 4.87
N PHE A 221 -2.62 -1.63 4.22
CA PHE A 221 -3.91 -2.22 4.53
C PHE A 221 -4.79 -2.25 3.28
N GLN A 222 -5.73 -3.19 3.28
CA GLN A 222 -6.82 -3.24 2.31
C GLN A 222 -8.15 -3.04 3.01
N VAL A 223 -9.03 -2.25 2.41
CA VAL A 223 -10.37 -1.97 2.92
C VAL A 223 -11.42 -2.14 1.85
N LEU A 224 -12.59 -2.59 2.26
CA LEU A 224 -13.79 -2.56 1.45
C LEU A 224 -14.50 -1.22 1.66
N GLN A 225 -14.71 -0.50 0.56
CA GLN A 225 -15.60 0.64 0.47
C GLN A 225 -16.82 0.27 -0.36
N GLN A 226 -17.98 0.85 -0.03
CA GLN A 226 -19.22 0.64 -0.76
C GLN A 226 -19.75 1.98 -1.24
N HIS A 227 -20.00 2.05 -2.54
CA HIS A 227 -20.72 3.15 -3.17
C HIS A 227 -22.21 2.82 -3.07
N ILE A 228 -22.92 3.60 -2.27
CA ILE A 228 -24.33 3.41 -1.97
C ILE A 228 -25.14 4.36 -2.82
N ASP A 229 -26.09 3.81 -3.57
CA ASP A 229 -27.12 4.55 -4.27
C ASP A 229 -28.37 4.58 -3.40
N TYR A 230 -28.86 5.80 -3.12
CA TYR A 230 -30.06 6.01 -2.29
C TYR A 230 -31.37 5.74 -3.06
N GLY A 231 -31.28 5.20 -4.27
CA GLY A 231 -32.35 4.47 -4.95
C GLY A 231 -33.47 5.31 -5.54
N ALA A 232 -33.65 6.55 -5.08
CA ALA A 232 -34.67 7.56 -5.46
C ALA A 232 -36.16 7.10 -5.39
N THR A 233 -36.47 5.82 -5.60
CA THR A 233 -37.81 5.20 -5.69
C THR A 233 -37.85 3.81 -5.01
N GLY A 234 -36.84 3.47 -4.19
CA GLY A 234 -36.71 2.18 -3.53
C GLY A 234 -35.71 2.24 -2.36
N LYS A 235 -35.31 1.08 -1.84
CA LYS A 235 -34.31 1.00 -0.76
C LYS A 235 -32.91 1.35 -1.30
N ASP A 236 -32.10 1.95 -0.42
CA ASP A 236 -30.67 2.09 -0.62
C ASP A 236 -30.05 0.74 -0.99
N HIS A 237 -29.14 0.76 -1.96
CA HIS A 237 -28.43 -0.45 -2.36
C HIS A 237 -26.98 -0.15 -2.77
N ILE A 238 -26.17 -1.20 -2.78
CA ILE A 238 -24.77 -1.11 -3.18
C ILE A 238 -24.71 -1.05 -4.71
N ALA A 239 -24.16 0.04 -5.22
CA ALA A 239 -23.91 0.22 -6.65
C ALA A 239 -22.53 -0.29 -7.04
N MET A 240 -21.53 -0.09 -6.18
CA MET A 240 -20.16 -0.59 -6.37
C MET A 240 -19.53 -1.04 -5.06
N ASN A 241 -18.70 -2.09 -5.15
CA ASN A 241 -17.73 -2.44 -4.13
C ASN A 241 -16.35 -2.01 -4.63
N GLU A 242 -15.61 -1.33 -3.78
CA GLU A 242 -14.25 -0.87 -4.04
C GLU A 242 -13.32 -1.49 -2.99
N ILE A 243 -12.34 -2.26 -3.44
CA ILE A 243 -11.20 -2.65 -2.63
C ILE A 243 -10.15 -1.55 -2.81
N LEU A 244 -9.87 -0.82 -1.74
CA LEU A 244 -8.80 0.16 -1.70
C LEU A 244 -7.60 -0.46 -0.96
N ASP A 245 -6.47 -0.62 -1.67
CA ASP A 245 -5.19 -1.09 -1.15
C ASP A 245 -4.23 0.11 -1.04
N ILE A 246 -3.80 0.39 0.19
CA ILE A 246 -2.86 1.46 0.52
C ILE A 246 -1.58 0.85 1.06
N ARG A 247 -0.45 1.18 0.44
CA ARG A 247 0.89 0.74 0.86
C ARG A 247 1.80 1.93 1.05
N ALA A 248 2.55 1.97 2.14
CA ALA A 248 3.67 2.88 2.30
C ALA A 248 4.98 2.09 2.31
N TRP A 249 5.93 2.53 1.51
CA TRP A 249 7.17 1.80 1.24
C TRP A 249 8.32 2.31 2.10
N ASN A 250 9.08 1.41 2.73
CA ASN A 250 10.31 1.71 3.46
C ASN A 250 11.49 1.83 2.47
N ILE A 251 11.54 2.94 1.74
CA ILE A 251 12.50 3.12 0.63
C ILE A 251 13.93 3.46 1.08
N ASN A 252 14.11 4.06 2.26
CA ASN A 252 15.42 4.28 2.88
C ASN A 252 15.27 4.68 4.36
N ALA A 253 16.35 4.55 5.13
CA ALA A 253 16.36 4.75 6.58
C ALA A 253 16.12 6.20 7.05
N GLU A 254 16.46 7.21 6.23
CA GLU A 254 16.25 8.64 6.56
C GLU A 254 14.88 9.18 6.13
N GLN A 255 14.21 8.41 5.29
CA GLN A 255 12.95 8.64 4.61
C GLN A 255 12.60 10.10 4.29
N LYS A 256 13.44 10.74 3.46
CA LYS A 256 13.23 12.10 2.94
C LYS A 256 12.05 12.24 1.97
N VAL A 257 11.43 11.12 1.57
CA VAL A 257 10.29 11.06 0.66
C VAL A 257 9.35 9.94 1.13
N TRP A 258 8.04 10.18 1.08
CA TRP A 258 7.05 9.11 1.18
C TRP A 258 6.73 8.58 -0.20
N VAL A 259 6.79 7.26 -0.38
CA VAL A 259 6.21 6.58 -1.54
C VAL A 259 5.02 5.79 -1.06
N ILE A 260 3.85 6.13 -1.60
CA ILE A 260 2.57 5.57 -1.21
C ILE A 260 1.86 5.08 -2.47
N ASP A 261 1.45 3.82 -2.47
CA ASP A 261 0.55 3.31 -3.51
C ASP A 261 -0.90 3.52 -3.08
N TYR A 262 -1.71 3.97 -4.04
CA TYR A 262 -3.17 4.04 -3.95
C TYR A 262 -3.74 3.17 -5.07
N THR A 263 -4.19 1.97 -4.73
CA THR A 263 -4.74 1.04 -5.72
C THR A 263 -6.22 0.81 -5.43
N SER A 264 -7.08 1.18 -6.38
CA SER A 264 -8.53 0.96 -6.31
C SER A 264 -8.95 -0.14 -7.28
N SER A 265 -9.63 -1.17 -6.78
CA SER A 265 -10.22 -2.25 -7.58
C SER A 265 -11.72 -2.27 -7.37
N ILE A 266 -12.49 -2.05 -8.45
CA ILE A 266 -13.93 -1.82 -8.37
C ILE A 266 -14.70 -2.95 -9.07
N ASN A 267 -15.79 -3.40 -8.44
CA ASN A 267 -16.80 -4.22 -9.09
C ASN A 267 -18.21 -3.70 -8.77
N SER A 268 -19.21 -4.14 -9.53
CA SER A 268 -20.62 -3.83 -9.28
C SER A 268 -21.42 -5.11 -9.08
N PRO A 269 -22.26 -5.19 -8.02
CA PRO A 269 -23.20 -6.30 -7.86
C PRO A 269 -24.48 -6.13 -8.70
N LEU A 270 -24.62 -5.02 -9.44
CA LEU A 270 -25.81 -4.74 -10.24
C LEU A 270 -25.87 -5.65 -11.48
N LYS A 271 -27.06 -6.18 -11.78
CA LYS A 271 -27.28 -7.07 -12.92
C LYS A 271 -26.81 -6.48 -14.26
N ASN A 272 -27.03 -5.18 -14.46
CA ASN A 272 -26.65 -4.48 -15.69
C ASN A 272 -25.37 -3.64 -15.50
N GLY A 273 -24.67 -3.82 -14.39
CA GLY A 273 -23.53 -2.99 -14.00
C GLY A 273 -23.89 -1.52 -13.75
N ILE A 274 -22.85 -0.69 -13.80
CA ILE A 274 -22.89 0.77 -13.68
C ILE A 274 -22.01 1.36 -14.78
N MET A 275 -22.46 2.44 -15.42
CA MET A 275 -21.65 3.22 -16.34
C MET A 275 -20.89 4.30 -15.57
N LEU A 276 -19.58 4.37 -15.77
CA LEU A 276 -18.73 5.46 -15.28
C LEU A 276 -18.42 6.35 -16.48
N ASP A 277 -19.10 7.49 -16.59
CA ASP A 277 -18.94 8.35 -17.76
C ASP A 277 -17.53 8.94 -17.80
N ALA A 278 -16.98 9.10 -19.00
CA ALA A 278 -15.73 9.81 -19.21
C ALA A 278 -15.93 11.30 -18.88
N TYR A 279 -15.57 11.68 -17.65
CA TYR A 279 -15.79 13.02 -17.12
C TYR A 279 -14.51 13.60 -16.52
N ARG A 280 -14.20 14.85 -16.88
CA ARG A 280 -12.90 15.50 -16.66
C ARG A 280 -12.39 15.57 -15.21
N TYR A 281 -13.24 15.34 -14.22
CA TYR A 281 -12.88 15.25 -12.80
C TYR A 281 -13.59 14.08 -12.09
N GLY A 282 -14.21 13.19 -12.87
CA GLY A 282 -14.82 11.97 -12.36
C GLY A 282 -13.79 10.86 -12.27
N GLY A 283 -13.70 10.25 -11.09
CA GLY A 283 -13.10 8.93 -10.92
C GLY A 283 -11.71 8.84 -10.32
N GLY A 284 -11.29 7.59 -10.17
CA GLY A 284 -9.94 7.11 -9.79
C GLY A 284 -9.42 7.62 -8.45
N ILE A 285 -8.92 8.87 -8.47
CA ILE A 285 -8.25 9.52 -7.34
C ILE A 285 -8.49 11.03 -7.41
N GLY A 286 -8.96 11.59 -6.31
CA GLY A 286 -9.04 13.03 -6.06
C GLY A 286 -8.12 13.40 -4.92
N PHE A 287 -7.45 14.54 -5.02
CA PHE A 287 -6.60 15.09 -3.96
C PHE A 287 -6.94 16.55 -3.68
N ARG A 288 -7.50 16.82 -2.49
CA ARG A 288 -7.68 18.17 -1.96
C ARG A 288 -6.47 18.52 -1.10
N ALA A 289 -5.52 19.20 -1.75
CA ALA A 289 -4.35 19.73 -1.09
C ALA A 289 -4.67 20.81 -0.04
N THR A 290 -3.74 20.99 0.89
CA THR A 290 -3.69 22.10 1.84
C THR A 290 -3.93 23.46 1.16
N GLU A 291 -4.50 24.40 1.90
CA GLU A 291 -4.81 25.75 1.38
C GLU A 291 -3.59 26.61 1.09
N LYS A 292 -2.43 26.23 1.64
CA LYS A 292 -1.14 26.87 1.35
C LYS A 292 -0.73 26.69 -0.12
N TRP A 293 -1.24 25.64 -0.79
CA TRP A 293 -0.92 25.36 -2.19
C TRP A 293 -1.98 25.92 -3.12
N HIS A 294 -1.51 26.57 -4.18
CA HIS A 294 -2.31 27.11 -5.27
C HIS A 294 -1.55 26.97 -6.59
N LYS A 295 -2.24 27.17 -7.71
CA LYS A 295 -1.70 26.95 -9.06
C LYS A 295 -0.32 27.61 -9.31
N ASP A 296 -0.06 28.74 -8.67
CA ASP A 296 1.18 29.52 -8.88
C ASP A 296 2.36 29.07 -7.98
N ASN A 297 2.16 28.13 -7.05
CA ASN A 297 3.22 27.62 -6.16
C ASN A 297 3.30 26.09 -6.09
N CYS A 298 2.59 25.39 -6.97
CA CYS A 298 2.61 23.93 -7.06
C CYS A 298 2.85 23.45 -8.48
N THR A 299 3.55 22.33 -8.59
CA THR A 299 3.73 21.58 -9.85
C THR A 299 3.21 20.17 -9.63
N VAL A 300 2.53 19.62 -10.63
CA VAL A 300 2.07 18.23 -10.64
C VAL A 300 2.83 17.50 -11.73
N LEU A 301 3.49 16.41 -11.36
CA LEU A 301 4.16 15.50 -12.30
C LEU A 301 3.29 14.26 -12.48
N THR A 302 3.23 13.76 -13.71
CA THR A 302 2.47 12.57 -14.09
C THR A 302 3.37 11.67 -14.92
N SER A 303 3.05 10.39 -15.07
CA SER A 303 3.80 9.51 -15.99
C SER A 303 3.89 10.04 -17.42
N ASP A 304 2.96 10.91 -17.81
CA ASP A 304 2.85 11.46 -19.16
C ASP A 304 3.63 12.78 -19.36
N ASN A 305 4.26 13.33 -18.30
CA ASN A 305 5.01 14.60 -18.33
C ASN A 305 6.24 14.58 -17.42
#